data_AF-A0A6N6KFP5-F1
#
_entry.id   AF-A0A6N6KFP5-F1
#
_cell.length_a   1.000
_cell.length_b   1.000
_cell.length_c   1.000
_cell.angle_alpha   90.00
_cell.angle_beta   90.00
_cell.angle_gamma   90.00
#
_symmetry.space_group_name_H-M   'P 1'
#
loop_
_entity.id
_entity.type
_entity.pdbx_description
1 polymer ?
#
loop_
_entity_poly.entity_id
_entity_poly.type
_entity_poly.pdbx_seq_one_letter_code
_entity_poly.pdbx_strand_id
1 'polypeptide(L)' 'IIVRPEYQKTGIGKLIMEQIEGFLQTSAPKNAFIGLMAAEGVKRFYHKFGYQERPANGPGMFKRISK' A
#
# COMPACT_ATOMS: atom_id res chain seq x y z
N ILE A 1 3.36 4.48 -5.26
CA ILE A 1 3.89 5.78 -4.77
C ILE A 1 5.31 5.95 -5.29
N ILE A 2 5.79 7.18 -5.44
CA ILE A 2 7.14 7.46 -5.92
C ILE A 2 7.76 8.49 -4.97
N VAL A 3 8.98 8.23 -4.52
CA VAL A 3 9.81 9.17 -3.75
C VAL A 3 11.08 9.37 -4.55
N ARG A 4 11.47 10.64 -4.75
CA ARG A 4 12.70 10.94 -5.50
C ARG A 4 13.90 10.24 -4.84
N PRO A 5 14.87 9.72 -5.62
CA PRO A 5 15.97 8.91 -5.10
C PRO A 5 16.71 9.54 -3.91
N GLU A 6 16.91 10.87 -3.95
CA GLU A 6 17.66 11.63 -2.95
C GLU A 6 16.98 11.67 -1.57
N TYR A 7 15.69 11.37 -1.53
CA TYR A 7 14.90 11.32 -0.30
C TYR A 7 14.39 9.92 0.05
N GLN A 8 14.87 8.87 -0.64
CA GLN A 8 14.51 7.50 -0.27
C GLN A 8 15.19 7.07 1.03
N LYS A 9 14.64 6.04 1.68
CA LYS A 9 15.13 5.48 2.96
C LYS A 9 15.13 6.46 4.16
N THR A 10 14.56 7.67 4.00
CA THR A 10 14.36 8.66 5.08
C THR A 10 12.99 8.56 5.75
N GLY A 11 12.16 7.58 5.36
CA GLY A 11 10.81 7.39 5.92
C GLY A 11 9.69 8.14 5.18
N ILE A 12 9.97 8.98 4.19
CA ILE A 12 8.94 9.72 3.43
C ILE A 12 7.90 8.79 2.78
N GLY A 13 8.34 7.66 2.21
CA GLY A 13 7.41 6.68 1.64
C GLY A 13 6.40 6.16 2.67
N LYS A 14 6.85 5.94 3.91
CA LYS A 14 5.99 5.53 5.02
C LYS A 14 5.00 6.64 5.36
N LEU A 15 5.47 7.88 5.47
CA LEU A 15 4.62 9.04 5.75
C LEU A 15 3.50 9.21 4.71
N ILE A 16 3.84 9.10 3.42
CA ILE A 16 2.84 9.17 2.33
C ILE A 16 1.79 8.07 2.50
N MET A 17 2.20 6.83 2.75
CA MET A 17 1.25 5.74 2.96
C MET A 17 0.42 5.91 4.23
N GLU A 18 0.98 6.43 5.32
CA GLU A 18 0.22 6.71 6.55
C GLU A 18 -0.92 7.71 6.29
N GLN A 19 -0.69 8.74 5.47
CA GLN A 19 -1.75 9.67 5.07
C GLN A 19 -2.81 9.00 4.19
N ILE A 20 -2.39 8.18 3.22
CA ILE A 20 -3.31 7.41 2.36
C ILE A 20 -4.16 6.46 3.20
N GLU A 21 -3.54 5.68 4.09
CA GLU A 21 -4.25 4.72 4.93
C GLU A 21 -5.22 5.42 5.90
N GLY A 22 -4.83 6.57 6.45
CA GLY A 22 -5.73 7.40 7.27
C GLY A 22 -6.96 7.87 6.48
N PHE A 23 -6.78 8.35 5.25
CA PHE A 23 -7.89 8.71 4.37
C PHE A 23 -8.77 7.50 4.03
N LEU A 24 -8.18 6.35 3.71
CA LEU A 24 -8.94 5.14 3.42
C LEU A 24 -9.74 4.66 4.63
N GLN A 25 -9.18 4.75 5.83
CA GLN A 25 -9.88 4.37 7.06
C GLN A 25 -11.12 5.25 7.31
N THR A 26 -11.07 6.55 7.01
CA THR A 26 -12.22 7.43 7.20
C THR A 26 -13.21 7.34 6.04
N SER A 27 -12.74 7.36 4.80
CA SER A 27 -13.58 7.53 3.60
C SER A 27 -14.01 6.24 2.91
N ALA A 28 -13.26 5.14 3.03
CA ALA A 28 -13.59 3.92 2.29
C ALA A 28 -14.85 3.24 2.87
N PRO A 29 -15.80 2.77 2.04
CA PRO A 29 -16.95 2.00 2.51
C PRO A 29 -16.54 0.70 3.22
N LYS A 30 -17.44 0.17 4.06
CA LYS A 30 -17.28 -1.17 4.63
C LYS A 30 -17.12 -2.20 3.49
N ASN A 31 -16.17 -3.12 3.65
CA ASN A 31 -15.79 -4.14 2.68
C ASN A 31 -15.13 -3.61 1.40
N ALA A 32 -14.71 -2.35 1.33
CA ALA A 32 -13.99 -1.83 0.18
C ALA A 32 -12.72 -2.64 -0.11
N PHE A 33 -12.43 -2.82 -1.40
CA PHE A 33 -11.24 -3.50 -1.90
C PHE A 33 -10.25 -2.47 -2.43
N ILE A 34 -9.07 -2.40 -1.84
CA ILE A 34 -8.01 -1.48 -2.25
C ILE A 34 -6.94 -2.30 -2.97
N GLY A 35 -6.76 -2.03 -4.26
CA GLY A 35 -5.75 -2.68 -5.10
C GLY A 35 -4.59 -1.75 -5.41
N LEU A 36 -3.38 -2.31 -5.44
CA LEU A 36 -2.20 -1.63 -5.95
C LEU A 36 -1.33 -2.59 -6.76
N MET A 37 -0.50 -2.02 -7.63
CA MET A 37 0.57 -2.76 -8.31
C MET A 37 1.89 -2.42 -7.65
N ALA A 38 2.61 -3.45 -7.20
CA ALA A 38 3.93 -3.31 -6.61
C ALA A 38 4.95 -3.83 -7.61
N ALA A 39 6.00 -3.04 -7.87
CA ALA A 39 7.14 -3.50 -8.64
C ALA A 39 7.86 -4.66 -7.92
N GLU A 40 8.73 -5.35 -8.65
CA GLU A 40 9.56 -6.40 -8.05
C GLU A 40 10.47 -5.81 -6.94
N GLY A 41 10.67 -6.59 -5.87
CA GLY A 41 11.47 -6.17 -4.72
C GLY A 41 10.80 -5.19 -3.74
N VAL A 42 9.70 -4.51 -4.11
CA VAL A 42 9.06 -3.51 -3.23
C VAL A 42 7.82 -4.02 -2.48
N LYS A 43 7.37 -5.27 -2.71
CA LYS A 43 6.18 -5.84 -2.07
C LYS A 43 6.23 -5.78 -0.52
N ARG A 44 7.40 -6.05 0.06
CA ARG A 44 7.64 -5.99 1.52
C ARG A 44 7.34 -4.62 2.14
N PHE A 45 7.45 -3.54 1.37
CA PHE A 45 7.08 -2.22 1.83
C PHE A 45 5.57 -2.13 2.12
N TYR A 46 4.74 -2.66 1.22
CA TYR A 46 3.28 -2.59 1.31
C TYR A 46 2.69 -3.58 2.32
N HIS A 47 3.36 -4.69 2.63
CA HIS A 47 2.95 -5.59 3.69
C HIS A 47 2.79 -4.90 5.05
N LYS A 48 3.60 -3.87 5.32
CA LYS A 48 3.54 -3.09 6.57
C LYS A 48 2.20 -2.36 6.76
N PHE A 49 1.44 -2.16 5.69
CA PHE A 49 0.13 -1.48 5.71
C PHE A 49 -1.05 -2.47 5.60
N GLY A 50 -0.77 -3.77 5.65
CA GLY A 50 -1.79 -4.84 5.61
C GLY A 50 -2.18 -5.28 4.19
N TYR A 51 -1.42 -4.89 3.16
CA TYR A 51 -1.62 -5.41 1.82
C TYR A 51 -1.08 -6.83 1.69
N GLN A 52 -1.83 -7.66 0.99
CA GLN A 52 -1.55 -9.05 0.71
C GLN A 52 -1.29 -9.22 -0.79
N GLU A 53 -0.35 -10.10 -1.13
CA GLU A 53 -0.11 -10.46 -2.53
C GLU A 53 -1.31 -11.25 -3.08
N ARG A 54 -1.61 -11.07 -4.37
CA ARG A 54 -2.54 -11.97 -5.04
C ARG A 54 -1.85 -13.32 -5.30
N PRO A 55 -2.53 -14.46 -5.10
CA PRO A 55 -2.00 -15.76 -5.46
C PRO A 55 -1.82 -15.87 -6.99
N ALA A 56 -0.76 -16.58 -7.40
CA ALA A 56 -0.32 -16.84 -8.78
C ALA A 56 0.13 -15.59 -9.57
N ASN A 57 1.46 -15.35 -9.57
CA ASN A 57 2.26 -14.71 -10.63
C ASN A 57 1.83 -13.33 -11.17
N GLY A 58 0.79 -12.70 -10.64
CA GLY A 58 0.30 -11.41 -11.08
C GLY A 58 0.95 -10.24 -10.33
N PRO A 59 1.36 -9.16 -11.01
CA PRO A 59 1.77 -7.94 -10.33
C PRO A 59 0.55 -7.34 -9.64
N GLY A 60 0.49 -7.43 -8.32
CA GLY A 60 -0.66 -6.92 -7.60
C GLY A 60 -0.65 -7.26 -6.12
N MET A 61 -1.08 -6.29 -5.32
CA MET A 61 -1.38 -6.49 -3.92
C MET A 61 -2.74 -5.88 -3.62
N PHE A 62 -3.38 -6.35 -2.57
CA PHE A 62 -4.68 -5.85 -2.17
C PHE A 62 -4.86 -5.84 -0.66
N LYS A 63 -5.80 -5.01 -0.22
CA LYS A 63 -6.28 -4.95 1.16
C LYS A 63 -7.80 -4.83 1.14
N ARG A 64 -8.47 -5.43 2.13
CA ARG A 64 -9.91 -5.23 2.37
C ARG A 64 -10.11 -4.36 3.60
N ILE A 65 -11.03 -3.41 3.51
CA ILE A 65 -11.43 -2.56 4.64
C ILE A 65 -12.56 -3.26 5.41
N SER A 66 -12.26 -3.67 6.64
CA SER A 66 -13.21 -4.33 7.55
C SER A 66 -13.65 -3.31 8.61
N LYS A 67 -14.56 -2.39 8.25
CA LYS A 67 -15.21 -1.49 9.22
C LYS A 67 -16.27 -2.23 10.02
#